data_AF-A0AAE8VZK3-F1
#
_entry.id   AF-A0AAE8VZK3-F1
#
_cell.length_a   1.000
_cell.length_b   1.000
_cell.length_c   1.000
_cell.angle_alpha   90.00
_cell.angle_beta   90.00
_cell.angle_gamma   90.00
#
_symmetry.space_group_name_H-M   'P 1'
#
loop_
_entity.id
_entity.type
_entity.pdbx_description
1 polymer ?
#
loop_
_entity_poly.entity_id
_entity_poly.type
_entity_poly.pdbx_seq_one_letter_code
_entity_poly.pdbx_strand_id
1 'polypeptide(L)' 'MNALVTTASYYRRYRPGIPAGLAAMLALEAATGSPQRLLDIGSGPGTVADALLPYFDDLFAVDADPGMLG' A
#
# COMPACT_ATOMS: atom_id res chain seq x y z
N MET A 1 1.95 6.89 24.84
CA MET A 1 3.12 7.20 23.99
C MET A 1 3.17 6.15 22.89
N ASN A 2 2.98 6.53 21.63
CA ASN A 2 2.98 5.57 20.52
C ASN A 2 4.42 5.53 19.97
N ALA A 3 5.17 4.46 20.28
CA ALA A 3 6.63 4.41 20.15
C ALA A 3 7.18 4.44 18.70
N LEU A 4 6.31 4.49 17.68
CA LEU A 4 6.69 4.30 16.27
C LEU A 4 6.45 5.52 15.36
N VAL A 5 5.81 6.58 15.85
CA VAL A 5 5.39 7.76 15.05
C VAL A 5 6.54 8.46 14.32
N THR A 6 7.79 8.29 14.76
CA THR A 6 8.98 8.90 14.15
C THR A 6 9.75 7.97 13.20
N THR A 7 9.32 6.72 13.04
CA THR A 7 10.05 5.70 12.27
C THR A 7 9.61 5.56 10.81
N ALA A 8 8.56 6.26 10.39
CA ALA A 8 7.98 6.15 9.04
C ALA A 8 9.00 6.37 7.92
N SER A 9 9.90 7.36 8.04
CA SER A 9 10.95 7.63 7.05
C SER A 9 11.99 6.52 6.97
N TYR A 10 12.38 5.94 8.11
CA TYR A 10 13.26 4.76 8.16
C TYR A 10 12.58 3.55 7.54
N TYR A 11 11.30 3.33 7.87
CA TYR A 11 10.51 2.22 7.34
C TYR A 11 10.38 2.31 5.82
N ARG A 12 10.03 3.49 5.27
CA ARG A 12 9.97 3.73 3.82
C ARG A 12 11.33 3.51 3.14
N ARG A 13 12.44 3.89 3.78
CA ARG A 13 13.79 3.75 3.21
C ARG A 13 14.29 2.31 3.17
N TYR A 14 14.02 1.53 4.21
CA TYR A 14 14.66 0.22 4.40
C TYR A 14 13.75 -0.97 4.16
N ARG A 15 12.43 -0.78 4.11
CA ARG A 15 11.52 -1.86 3.74
C ARG A 15 11.57 -2.07 2.23
N PRO A 16 11.92 -3.27 1.75
CA PRO A 16 11.86 -3.57 0.33
C PRO A 16 10.46 -3.33 -0.24
N GLY A 17 10.40 -2.80 -1.46
CA GLY A 17 9.15 -2.70 -2.20
C GLY A 17 8.59 -4.08 -2.59
N ILE A 18 7.34 -4.09 -3.06
CA ILE A 18 6.71 -5.31 -3.56
C ILE A 18 7.26 -5.64 -4.96
N PRO A 19 7.75 -6.86 -5.22
CA PRO A 19 8.21 -7.26 -6.55
C PRO A 19 7.08 -7.16 -7.58
N ALA A 20 7.39 -6.65 -8.77
CA ALA A 20 6.39 -6.45 -9.82
C ALA A 20 5.63 -7.74 -10.20
N GLY A 21 6.31 -8.88 -10.24
CA GLY A 21 5.67 -10.18 -10.52
C GLY A 21 4.66 -10.58 -9.45
N LEU A 22 4.93 -10.27 -8.17
CA LEU A 22 3.98 -10.51 -7.09
C LEU A 22 2.77 -9.56 -7.20
N ALA A 23 3.01 -8.28 -7.50
CA ALA A 23 1.93 -7.31 -7.71
C ALA A 23 1.00 -7.74 -8.85
N ALA A 24 1.56 -8.20 -9.98
CA ALA A 24 0.80 -8.72 -11.11
C ALA A 24 -0.01 -9.97 -10.74
N MET A 25 0.58 -10.91 -9.98
CA MET A 25 -0.14 -12.09 -9.50
C MET A 25 -1.31 -11.73 -8.58
N LEU A 26 -1.12 -10.79 -7.66
CA LEU A 26 -2.19 -10.33 -6.76
C LEU A 26 -3.32 -9.64 -7.52
N ALA A 27 -2.99 -8.83 -8.53
CA ALA A 27 -3.99 -8.20 -9.37
C ALA A 27 -4.79 -9.22 -10.20
N LEU A 28 -4.14 -10.28 -10.69
CA LEU A 28 -4.80 -11.33 -11.46
C LEU A 28 -5.81 -12.13 -10.62
N GLU A 29 -5.49 -12.39 -9.35
CA GLU A 29 -6.35 -13.14 -8.43
C GLU A 29 -7.43 -12.27 -7.77
N ALA A 30 -7.35 -10.95 -7.92
CA ALA A 30 -8.33 -10.03 -7.36
C ALA A 30 -9.71 -10.20 -8.02
N ALA A 31 -10.77 -9.92 -7.27
CA ALA A 31 -12.12 -9.97 -7.79
C ALA A 31 -12.29 -9.00 -8.96
N THR A 32 -12.79 -9.49 -10.09
CA THR A 32 -13.01 -8.68 -11.29
C THR A 32 -14.32 -7.90 -11.16
N GLY A 33 -14.27 -6.59 -11.42
CA GLY A 33 -15.44 -5.70 -11.42
C GLY A 33 -15.14 -4.41 -12.18
N SER A 34 -16.12 -3.51 -12.31
CA SER A 34 -15.89 -2.15 -12.81
C SER A 34 -16.71 -1.14 -11.99
N PRO A 35 -16.07 -0.12 -11.41
CA PRO A 35 -14.61 0.06 -11.32
C PRO A 35 -13.96 -0.99 -10.40
N GLN A 36 -12.72 -1.38 -10.68
CA GLN A 36 -11.88 -2.14 -9.77
C GLN A 36 -11.28 -1.18 -8.75
N ARG A 37 -11.56 -1.39 -7.46
CA ARG A 37 -11.10 -0.49 -6.40
C ARG A 37 -10.37 -1.27 -5.32
N LEU A 38 -9.24 -0.73 -4.87
CA LEU A 38 -8.42 -1.30 -3.81
C LEU A 38 -8.62 -0.53 -2.50
N LEU A 39 -8.77 -1.27 -1.39
CA LEU A 39 -8.68 -0.73 -0.03
C LEU A 39 -7.47 -1.38 0.66
N ASP A 40 -6.46 -0.57 0.98
CA ASP A 40 -5.25 -0.99 1.68
C ASP A 40 -5.31 -0.51 3.14
N ILE A 41 -5.51 -1.45 4.08
CA ILE A 41 -5.68 -1.18 5.51
C ILE A 41 -4.36 -1.43 6.25
N GLY A 42 -3.87 -0.43 6.98
CA GLY A 42 -2.52 -0.45 7.53
C GLY A 42 -1.48 -0.27 6.42
N SER A 43 -1.77 0.65 5.48
CA SER A 43 -0.98 0.86 4.27
C SER A 43 0.47 1.24 4.55
N GLY A 44 0.78 1.67 5.78
CA GLY A 44 2.06 2.22 6.16
C GLY A 44 2.44 3.33 5.18
N PRO A 45 3.71 3.39 4.73
CA PRO A 45 4.19 4.42 3.82
C PRO A 45 3.64 4.30 2.38
N GLY A 46 2.73 3.36 2.12
CA GLY A 46 2.13 3.12 0.80
C GLY A 46 2.76 1.96 0.01
N THR A 47 3.59 1.11 0.62
CA THR A 47 4.42 0.13 -0.11
C THR A 47 3.61 -0.83 -1.01
N VAL A 48 2.47 -1.32 -0.53
CA VAL A 48 1.59 -2.22 -1.30
C VAL A 48 0.71 -1.42 -2.24
N ALA A 49 0.11 -0.35 -1.74
CA ALA A 49 -0.68 0.59 -2.52
C ALA A 49 0.03 1.06 -3.80
N ASP A 50 1.27 1.54 -3.70
CA ASP A 50 2.06 2.02 -4.84
C ASP A 50 2.32 0.93 -5.88
N ALA A 51 2.60 -0.30 -5.42
CA ALA A 51 2.88 -1.42 -6.31
C ALA A 51 1.63 -1.92 -7.06
N LEU A 52 0.46 -1.76 -6.45
CA LEU A 52 -0.81 -2.20 -7.02
C LEU A 52 -1.55 -1.10 -7.79
N LEU A 53 -1.17 0.17 -7.59
CA LEU A 53 -1.79 1.33 -8.23
C LEU A 53 -2.05 1.18 -9.74
N PRO A 54 -1.16 0.57 -10.55
CA PRO A 54 -1.40 0.42 -12.00
C PRO A 54 -2.52 -0.56 -12.39
N TYR A 55 -3.01 -1.39 -11.46
CA TYR A 55 -3.96 -2.47 -11.74
C TYR A 55 -5.40 -2.16 -11.32
N PHE A 56 -5.63 -1.06 -10.59
CA PHE A 56 -6.93 -0.67 -10.07
C PHE A 56 -7.33 0.71 -10.58
N ASP A 57 -8.63 0.94 -10.74
CA ASP A 57 -9.18 2.23 -11.18
C ASP A 57 -9.17 3.29 -10.06
N ASP A 58 -9.25 2.84 -8.80
CA ASP A 58 -9.24 3.70 -7.61
C ASP A 58 -8.57 2.98 -6.43
N LEU A 59 -7.97 3.76 -5.52
CA LEU A 59 -7.23 3.25 -4.38
C LEU A 59 -7.46 4.09 -3.13
N PHE A 60 -7.84 3.42 -2.04
CA PHE A 60 -7.96 4.02 -0.72
C PHE A 60 -6.90 3.41 0.20
N ALA A 61 -5.94 4.23 0.61
CA ALA A 61 -4.93 3.86 1.59
C ALA A 61 -5.34 4.39 2.97
N VAL A 62 -5.35 3.51 3.97
CA VAL A 62 -5.73 3.87 5.35
C VAL A 62 -4.64 3.41 6.28
N ASP A 63 -4.12 4.35 7.08
CA ASP A 63 -3.25 4.04 8.20
C ASP A 63 -3.69 4.83 9.44
N ALA A 64 -3.46 4.26 10.62
CA ALA A 64 -3.78 4.89 11.89
C ALA A 64 -2.73 5.93 12.29
N ASP A 65 -1.51 5.84 11.74
CA ASP A 65 -0.44 6.80 11.95
C ASP A 65 -0.41 7.83 10.80
N PRO A 66 -0.74 9.10 11.04
CA PRO A 66 -0.68 10.15 10.02
C PRO A 66 0.72 10.30 9.38
N GLY A 67 1.78 9.96 10.11
CA GLY A 67 3.15 10.00 9.59
C GLY A 67 3.43 8.96 8.50
N MET A 68 2.55 7.97 8.34
CA MET A 68 2.63 6.95 7.28
C MET A 68 2.00 7.42 5.96
N LEU A 69 1.04 8.34 5.99
CA LEU A 69 0.31 8.79 4.80
C LEU A 69 0.92 10.05 4.13
N GLY A 70 2.03 10.56 4.66
CA GLY A 70 2.76 11.74 4.16
C GLY A 70 4.06 11.43 3.43
#